data_AF-A0A7Y7C8J3-F1
#
_entry.id   AF-A0A7Y7C8J3-F1
#
_cell.length_a   1.000
_cell.length_b   1.000
_cell.length_c   1.000
_cell.angle_alpha   90.00
_cell.angle_beta   90.00
_cell.angle_gamma   90.00
#
_symmetry.space_group_name_H-M   'P 1'
#
loop_
_entity.id
_entity.type
_entity.pdbx_description
1 polymer ?
#
loop_
_entity_poly.entity_id
_entity_poly.type
_entity_poly.pdbx_seq_one_letter_code
_entity_poly.pdbx_strand_id
1 'polypeptide(L)'
;AEGVGRQAIEQVLEDAATLRAEVQRWSRSPPMIALRRELAVFDKVSRQASYWEERSLAKEAARKAGDARELDKAFRECSQQTEAIEDLLFEAHLSRAVGQAESLARDVATLRSTFQPLRERLYSSLYHYSRGATLILVPGRGAWPQLCFLAKIYERWCNRYSLAFQRALLWTPKPADGAKAPRIPPPPDWVYPRVDELLDLQPTPLAYAIQISGETRPLLLSAEHGVHRFVEGSQAALVRALFTANPRSRDVLPEWEKLEAQLPKTEVRRIRPGSTDTAGGSVEDMRTGTRVRYGGGGLELDSLLEPWMNWRVFGETEED
;
A
#
# COMPACT_ATOMS: atom_id res chain seq x y z
N ALA A 1 11.33 24.19 36.17
CA ALA A 1 10.24 23.19 36.07
C ALA A 1 9.09 23.70 35.20
N GLU A 2 8.52 24.89 35.49
CA GLU A 2 7.40 25.46 34.70
C GLU A 2 7.68 25.66 33.20
N GLY A 3 8.90 26.09 32.82
CA GLY A 3 9.26 26.28 31.42
C GLY A 3 9.31 24.99 30.59
N VAL A 4 9.64 23.84 31.21
CA VAL A 4 9.72 22.54 30.54
C VAL A 4 8.32 21.97 30.28
N GLY A 5 7.41 22.16 31.24
CA GLY A 5 6.02 21.72 31.11
C GLY A 5 5.22 22.48 30.06
N ARG A 6 5.50 23.78 29.89
CA ARG A 6 4.86 24.61 28.86
C ARG A 6 5.28 24.20 27.45
N GLN A 7 6.58 23.96 27.25
CA GLN A 7 7.12 23.49 25.97
C GLN A 7 6.52 22.15 25.56
N ALA A 8 6.26 21.25 26.53
CA ALA A 8 5.59 19.98 26.26
C ALA A 8 4.15 20.17 25.75
N ILE A 9 3.35 21.07 26.36
CA ILE A 9 1.99 21.36 25.88
C ILE A 9 2.00 22.02 24.50
N GLU A 10 2.95 22.94 24.25
CA GLU A 10 3.09 23.60 22.94
C GLU A 10 3.39 22.59 21.82
N GLN A 11 4.25 21.59 22.08
CA GLN A 11 4.50 20.52 21.12
C GLN A 11 3.25 19.67 20.84
N VAL A 12 2.51 19.31 21.89
CA VAL A 12 1.29 18.50 21.74
C VAL A 12 0.19 19.28 21.00
N LEU A 13 0.11 20.60 21.22
CA LEU A 13 -0.76 21.49 20.44
C LEU A 13 -0.39 21.49 18.95
N GLU A 14 0.91 21.58 18.61
CA GLU A 14 1.37 21.52 17.22
C GLU A 14 1.02 20.17 16.57
N ASP A 15 1.20 19.06 17.30
CA ASP A 15 0.86 17.72 16.83
C ASP A 15 -0.64 17.56 16.60
N ALA A 16 -1.47 18.12 17.49
CA ALA A 16 -2.92 18.13 17.39
C ALA A 16 -3.42 18.99 16.23
N ALA A 17 -2.88 20.21 16.07
CA ALA A 17 -3.19 21.10 14.96
C ALA A 17 -2.82 20.47 13.61
N THR A 18 -1.66 19.80 13.54
CA THR A 18 -1.23 19.05 12.36
C THR A 18 -2.20 17.91 12.05
N LEU A 19 -2.60 17.13 13.07
CA LEU A 19 -3.56 16.04 12.90
C LEU A 19 -4.93 16.57 12.43
N ARG A 20 -5.45 17.65 13.02
CA ARG A 20 -6.72 18.26 12.61
C ARG A 20 -6.66 18.73 11.16
N ALA A 21 -5.61 19.46 10.78
CA ALA A 21 -5.42 19.95 9.42
C ALA A 21 -5.40 18.77 8.42
N GLU A 22 -4.74 17.68 8.78
CA GLU A 22 -4.69 16.46 7.99
C GLU A 22 -6.07 15.79 7.85
N VAL A 23 -6.79 15.59 8.95
CA VAL A 23 -8.15 15.01 8.95
C VAL A 23 -9.10 15.86 8.10
N GLN A 24 -9.06 17.18 8.25
CA GLN A 24 -9.87 18.09 7.45
C GLN A 24 -9.51 18.00 5.96
N ARG A 25 -8.22 17.96 5.61
CA ARG A 25 -7.76 17.80 4.22
C ARG A 25 -8.29 16.50 3.61
N TRP A 26 -8.18 15.38 4.32
CA TRP A 26 -8.67 14.08 3.84
C TRP A 26 -10.21 14.02 3.75
N SER A 27 -10.92 14.63 4.71
CA SER A 27 -12.40 14.71 4.70
C SER A 27 -12.97 15.49 3.52
N ARG A 28 -12.13 16.31 2.86
CA ARG A 28 -12.46 17.13 1.69
C ARG A 28 -11.72 16.67 0.44
N SER A 29 -11.02 15.53 0.51
CA SER A 29 -10.29 14.97 -0.64
C SER A 29 -11.23 14.57 -1.78
N PRO A 30 -10.75 14.55 -3.03
CA PRO A 30 -11.55 14.12 -4.18
C PRO A 30 -12.23 12.75 -4.00
N PRO A 31 -11.56 11.70 -3.47
CA PRO A 31 -12.21 10.41 -3.21
C PRO A 31 -13.34 10.49 -2.18
N MET A 32 -13.21 11.33 -1.14
CA MET A 32 -14.29 11.51 -0.16
C MET A 32 -15.49 12.23 -0.78
N ILE A 33 -15.25 13.23 -1.63
CA ILE A 33 -16.32 13.93 -2.36
C ILE A 33 -17.03 12.98 -3.32
N ALA A 34 -16.28 12.17 -4.08
CA ALA A 34 -16.83 11.16 -4.97
C ALA A 34 -17.69 10.15 -4.21
N LEU A 35 -17.18 9.60 -3.10
CA LEU A 35 -17.90 8.67 -2.22
C LEU A 35 -19.23 9.25 -1.73
N ARG A 36 -19.25 10.52 -1.26
CA ARG A 36 -20.48 11.19 -0.83
C ARG A 36 -21.48 11.39 -1.96
N ARG A 37 -21.00 11.69 -3.17
CA ARG A 37 -21.86 11.82 -4.36
C ARG A 37 -22.48 10.48 -4.74
N GLU A 38 -21.69 9.40 -4.74
CA GLU A 38 -22.19 8.05 -5.00
C GLU A 38 -23.24 7.61 -3.98
N LEU A 39 -23.01 7.90 -2.69
CA LEU A 39 -24.00 7.67 -1.64
C LEU A 39 -25.32 8.41 -1.89
N ALA A 40 -25.25 9.70 -2.24
CA ALA A 40 -26.45 10.49 -2.52
C ALA A 40 -27.24 9.96 -3.72
N VAL A 41 -26.54 9.50 -4.77
CA VAL A 41 -27.16 8.84 -5.93
C VAL A 41 -27.84 7.55 -5.50
N PHE A 42 -27.12 6.68 -4.75
CA PHE A 42 -27.67 5.43 -4.23
C PHE A 42 -28.93 5.66 -3.39
N ASP A 43 -28.91 6.62 -2.47
CA ASP A 43 -30.05 6.94 -1.59
C ASP A 43 -31.28 7.44 -2.36
N LYS A 44 -31.07 8.07 -3.52
CA LYS A 44 -32.15 8.50 -4.41
C LYS A 44 -32.73 7.34 -5.22
N VAL A 45 -31.88 6.54 -5.86
CA VAL A 45 -32.32 5.46 -6.77
C VAL A 45 -32.86 4.25 -6.03
N SER A 46 -32.31 3.91 -4.85
CA SER A 46 -32.74 2.76 -4.05
C SER A 46 -34.17 2.88 -3.51
N ARG A 47 -34.79 4.07 -3.57
CA ARG A 47 -36.20 4.27 -3.22
C ARG A 47 -37.16 3.82 -4.31
N GLN A 48 -36.68 3.62 -5.54
CA GLN A 48 -37.50 3.16 -6.66
C GLN A 48 -37.60 1.64 -6.62
N ALA A 49 -38.83 1.11 -6.76
CA ALA A 49 -39.05 -0.34 -6.74
C ALA A 49 -38.30 -1.07 -7.88
N SER A 50 -38.20 -0.44 -9.06
CA SER A 50 -37.51 -0.96 -10.24
C SER A 50 -36.02 -1.18 -10.03
N TYR A 51 -35.38 -0.39 -9.15
CA TYR A 51 -33.96 -0.58 -8.81
C TYR A 51 -33.68 -1.96 -8.21
N TRP A 52 -34.67 -2.58 -7.56
CA TRP A 52 -34.54 -3.86 -6.88
C TRP A 52 -34.94 -5.07 -7.74
N GLU A 53 -35.31 -4.86 -8.99
CA GLU A 53 -35.62 -5.94 -9.94
C GLU A 53 -34.37 -6.80 -10.19
N GLU A 54 -33.20 -6.18 -10.37
CA GLU A 54 -31.90 -6.87 -10.45
C GLU A 54 -31.27 -7.05 -9.06
N ARG A 55 -31.83 -8.00 -8.29
CA ARG A 55 -31.47 -8.23 -6.87
C ARG A 55 -29.98 -8.43 -6.61
N SER A 56 -29.21 -9.04 -7.53
CA SER A 56 -27.77 -9.29 -7.33
C SER A 56 -26.97 -7.99 -7.33
N LEU A 57 -27.17 -7.15 -8.35
CA LEU A 57 -26.50 -5.85 -8.47
C LEU A 57 -26.97 -4.89 -7.37
N ALA A 58 -28.27 -4.84 -7.09
CA ALA A 58 -28.81 -3.99 -6.04
C ALA A 58 -28.25 -4.35 -4.64
N LYS A 59 -28.07 -5.64 -4.34
CA LYS A 59 -27.44 -6.08 -3.08
C LYS A 59 -25.95 -5.73 -3.02
N GLU A 60 -25.20 -5.84 -4.11
CA GLU A 60 -23.79 -5.44 -4.14
C GLU A 60 -23.65 -3.92 -3.93
N ALA A 61 -24.47 -3.13 -4.61
CA ALA A 61 -24.51 -1.68 -4.44
C ALA A 61 -24.92 -1.27 -3.02
N ALA A 62 -25.91 -1.95 -2.42
CA ALA A 62 -26.33 -1.70 -1.05
C ALA A 62 -25.22 -1.97 -0.02
N ARG A 63 -24.40 -3.02 -0.23
CA ARG A 63 -23.22 -3.29 0.61
C ARG A 63 -22.19 -2.18 0.48
N LYS A 64 -21.82 -1.81 -0.75
CA LYS A 64 -20.89 -0.70 -1.01
C LYS A 64 -21.36 0.60 -0.36
N ALA A 65 -22.65 0.91 -0.46
CA ALA A 65 -23.24 2.07 0.20
C ALA A 65 -23.22 1.97 1.73
N GLY A 66 -23.39 0.77 2.30
CA GLY A 66 -23.20 0.53 3.73
C GLY A 66 -21.78 0.88 4.18
N ASP A 67 -20.78 0.30 3.53
CA ASP A 67 -19.36 0.51 3.82
C ASP A 67 -18.97 1.99 3.67
N ALA A 68 -19.49 2.66 2.64
CA ALA A 68 -19.27 4.08 2.40
C ALA A 68 -19.91 4.98 3.47
N ARG A 69 -21.12 4.65 3.97
CA ARG A 69 -21.74 5.40 5.08
C ARG A 69 -20.95 5.25 6.37
N GLU A 70 -20.48 4.04 6.68
CA GLU A 70 -19.63 3.82 7.84
C GLU A 70 -18.33 4.60 7.75
N LEU A 71 -17.70 4.64 6.57
CA LEU A 71 -16.48 5.42 6.35
C LEU A 71 -16.72 6.93 6.51
N ASP A 72 -17.77 7.48 5.88
CA ASP A 72 -18.09 8.92 6.02
C ASP A 72 -18.41 9.29 7.47
N LYS A 73 -19.14 8.43 8.19
CA LYS A 73 -19.43 8.61 9.62
C LYS A 73 -18.12 8.63 10.44
N ALA A 74 -17.24 7.65 10.25
CA ALA A 74 -15.98 7.56 10.97
C ALA A 74 -15.08 8.78 10.74
N PHE A 75 -15.04 9.32 9.51
CA PHE A 75 -14.32 10.56 9.22
C PHE A 75 -14.92 11.77 9.94
N ARG A 76 -16.25 11.88 10.04
CA ARG A 76 -16.91 12.97 10.77
C ARG A 76 -16.63 12.88 12.26
N GLU A 77 -16.73 11.69 12.85
CA GLU A 77 -16.42 11.46 14.26
C GLU A 77 -14.96 11.76 14.57
N CYS A 78 -14.02 11.30 13.73
CA CYS A 78 -12.60 11.61 13.86
C CYS A 78 -12.35 13.13 13.76
N SER A 79 -12.99 13.81 12.81
CA SER A 79 -12.91 15.27 12.69
C SER A 79 -13.39 15.96 13.98
N GLN A 80 -14.56 15.59 14.51
CA GLN A 80 -15.09 16.17 15.75
C GLN A 80 -14.18 15.92 16.95
N GLN A 81 -13.61 14.71 17.07
CA GLN A 81 -12.68 14.37 18.14
C GLN A 81 -11.38 15.17 18.05
N THR A 82 -10.84 15.39 16.84
CA THR A 82 -9.65 16.21 16.66
C THR A 82 -9.87 17.69 16.95
N GLU A 83 -11.08 18.20 16.75
CA GLU A 83 -11.44 19.57 17.14
C GLU A 83 -11.56 19.67 18.66
N ALA A 84 -12.26 18.73 19.29
CA ALA A 84 -12.44 18.70 20.74
C ALA A 84 -11.11 18.56 21.51
N ILE A 85 -10.18 17.72 21.04
CA ILE A 85 -8.88 17.56 21.72
C ILE A 85 -8.01 18.81 21.59
N GLU A 86 -8.08 19.51 20.45
CA GLU A 86 -7.37 20.76 20.25
C GLU A 86 -7.91 21.86 21.17
N ASP A 87 -9.24 21.96 21.30
CA ASP A 87 -9.88 22.90 22.25
C ASP A 87 -9.46 22.61 23.70
N LEU A 88 -9.45 21.34 24.12
CA LEU A 88 -8.96 20.93 25.44
C LEU A 88 -7.48 21.27 25.65
N LEU A 89 -6.65 21.11 24.62
CA LEU A 89 -5.24 21.47 24.67
C LEU A 89 -5.04 23.00 24.78
N PHE A 90 -5.86 23.80 24.10
CA PHE A 90 -5.87 25.25 24.25
C PHE A 90 -6.27 25.66 25.67
N GLU A 91 -7.32 25.05 26.22
CA GLU A 91 -7.74 25.27 27.61
C GLU A 91 -6.65 24.88 28.61
N ALA A 92 -5.99 23.73 28.43
CA ALA A 92 -4.89 23.27 29.27
C ALA A 92 -3.69 24.22 29.19
N HIS A 93 -3.37 24.74 28.00
CA HIS A 93 -2.33 25.74 27.80
C HIS A 93 -2.64 27.06 28.52
N LEU A 94 -3.86 27.58 28.39
CA LEU A 94 -4.30 28.82 29.02
C LEU A 94 -4.38 28.71 30.55
N SER A 95 -4.89 27.58 31.05
CA SER A 95 -5.05 27.31 32.48
C SER A 95 -3.76 26.86 33.18
N ARG A 96 -2.66 26.69 32.43
CA ARG A 96 -1.36 26.22 32.92
C ARG A 96 -1.43 24.84 33.58
N ALA A 97 -2.33 23.97 33.10
CA ALA A 97 -2.53 22.62 33.60
C ALA A 97 -1.48 21.64 33.07
N VAL A 98 -0.20 21.88 33.39
CA VAL A 98 0.97 21.10 32.92
C VAL A 98 0.83 19.59 33.17
N GLY A 99 0.19 19.20 34.27
CA GLY A 99 -0.03 17.78 34.61
C GLY A 99 -0.90 17.00 33.62
N GLN A 100 -1.62 17.67 32.71
CA GLN A 100 -2.46 17.02 31.70
C GLN A 100 -1.74 16.72 30.39
N ALA A 101 -0.54 17.28 30.17
CA ALA A 101 0.17 17.22 28.90
C ALA A 101 0.39 15.78 28.40
N GLU A 102 0.82 14.88 29.27
CA GLU A 102 1.07 13.47 28.90
C GLU A 102 -0.21 12.70 28.57
N SER A 103 -1.33 13.03 29.23
CA SER A 103 -2.62 12.40 28.92
C SER A 103 -3.11 12.85 27.57
N LEU A 104 -3.10 14.17 27.32
CA LEU A 104 -3.53 14.74 26.04
C LEU A 104 -2.64 14.29 24.89
N ALA A 105 -1.33 14.14 25.11
CA ALA A 105 -0.41 13.56 24.12
C ALA A 105 -0.80 12.13 23.72
N ARG A 106 -1.20 11.31 24.70
CA ARG A 106 -1.69 9.93 24.43
C ARG A 106 -3.02 9.95 23.68
N ASP A 107 -3.90 10.89 23.98
CA ASP A 107 -5.17 11.04 23.27
C ASP A 107 -4.93 11.43 21.81
N VAL A 108 -4.03 12.40 21.54
CA VAL A 108 -3.61 12.77 20.18
C VAL A 108 -2.99 11.58 19.43
N ALA A 109 -2.10 10.82 20.08
CA ALA A 109 -1.50 9.63 19.49
C ALA A 109 -2.56 8.54 19.17
N THR A 110 -3.57 8.38 20.02
CA THR A 110 -4.68 7.45 19.83
C THR A 110 -5.59 7.87 18.67
N LEU A 111 -5.86 9.17 18.54
CA LEU A 111 -6.62 9.70 17.40
C LEU A 111 -5.84 9.52 16.10
N ARG A 112 -4.52 9.75 16.10
CA ARG A 112 -3.66 9.49 14.94
C ARG A 112 -3.68 8.02 14.52
N SER A 113 -3.57 7.09 15.48
CA SER A 113 -3.62 5.65 15.18
C SER A 113 -5.00 5.19 14.69
N THR A 114 -6.07 5.85 15.12
CA THR A 114 -7.45 5.61 14.64
C THR A 114 -7.68 6.19 13.25
N PHE A 115 -7.05 7.33 12.95
CA PHE A 115 -7.17 8.00 11.66
C PHE A 115 -6.41 7.27 10.54
N GLN A 116 -5.27 6.66 10.85
CA GLN A 116 -4.42 5.96 9.86
C GLN A 116 -5.21 4.93 9.01
N PRO A 117 -5.95 3.96 9.59
CA PRO A 117 -6.75 3.02 8.80
C PRO A 117 -7.86 3.67 7.98
N LEU A 118 -8.40 4.82 8.41
CA LEU A 118 -9.44 5.53 7.66
C LEU A 118 -8.88 6.11 6.35
N ARG A 119 -7.65 6.63 6.39
CA ARG A 119 -6.93 7.08 5.17
C ARG A 119 -6.73 5.93 4.19
N GLU A 120 -6.25 4.80 4.69
CA GLU A 120 -6.06 3.59 3.88
C GLU A 120 -7.40 3.11 3.28
N ARG A 121 -8.47 3.07 4.08
CA ARG A 121 -9.82 2.67 3.62
C ARG A 121 -10.34 3.60 2.53
N LEU A 122 -10.19 4.92 2.71
CA LEU A 122 -10.58 5.87 1.67
C LEU A 122 -9.73 5.69 0.41
N TYR A 123 -8.42 5.47 0.56
CA TYR A 123 -7.56 5.19 -0.58
C TYR A 123 -8.01 3.93 -1.34
N SER A 124 -8.41 2.87 -0.62
CA SER A 124 -8.91 1.65 -1.26
C SER A 124 -10.19 1.83 -2.08
N SER A 125 -10.99 2.88 -1.82
CA SER A 125 -12.20 3.13 -2.61
C SER A 125 -11.92 3.57 -4.04
N LEU A 126 -10.67 3.96 -4.35
CA LEU A 126 -10.20 4.21 -5.72
C LEU A 126 -10.16 2.94 -6.58
N TYR A 127 -10.22 1.77 -5.97
CA TYR A 127 -10.17 0.49 -6.65
C TYR A 127 -11.53 -0.19 -6.66
N HIS A 128 -11.77 -1.05 -7.65
CA HIS A 128 -12.90 -1.96 -7.59
C HIS A 128 -12.82 -2.83 -6.33
N TYR A 129 -13.98 -3.16 -5.77
CA TYR A 129 -14.07 -3.95 -4.54
C TYR A 129 -13.29 -5.26 -4.67
N SER A 130 -12.20 -5.34 -3.90
CA SER A 130 -11.24 -6.43 -3.93
C SER A 130 -11.14 -7.13 -2.59
N ARG A 131 -10.78 -8.41 -2.64
CA ARG A 131 -10.41 -9.22 -1.46
C ARG A 131 -8.89 -9.36 -1.29
N GLY A 132 -8.11 -8.60 -2.04
CA GLY A 132 -6.65 -8.64 -1.98
C GLY A 132 -5.94 -8.03 -3.19
N ALA A 133 -4.67 -8.38 -3.35
CA ALA A 133 -3.87 -7.92 -4.47
C ALA A 133 -2.86 -8.98 -4.89
N THR A 134 -2.48 -8.95 -6.16
CA THR A 134 -1.34 -9.72 -6.66
C THR A 134 -0.28 -8.75 -7.16
N LEU A 135 0.95 -8.94 -6.68
CA LEU A 135 2.13 -8.24 -7.18
C LEU A 135 3.04 -9.27 -7.86
N ILE A 136 3.29 -9.08 -9.15
CA ILE A 136 4.16 -9.93 -9.96
C ILE A 136 5.45 -9.19 -10.25
N LEU A 137 6.59 -9.78 -9.91
CA LEU A 137 7.92 -9.28 -10.17
C LEU A 137 8.57 -10.09 -11.30
N VAL A 138 9.05 -9.39 -12.32
CA VAL A 138 9.81 -9.97 -13.43
C VAL A 138 11.21 -9.35 -13.45
N PRO A 139 12.27 -10.13 -13.25
CA PRO A 139 13.64 -9.63 -13.26
C PRO A 139 14.09 -9.40 -14.71
N GLY A 140 14.89 -8.36 -14.92
CA GLY A 140 15.73 -8.24 -16.10
C GLY A 140 16.87 -9.26 -16.06
N ARG A 141 17.70 -9.27 -17.12
CA ARG A 141 18.85 -10.18 -17.22
C ARG A 141 19.77 -10.03 -16.00
N GLY A 142 19.98 -11.12 -15.26
CA GLY A 142 20.83 -11.15 -14.07
C GLY A 142 20.25 -10.47 -12.82
N ALA A 143 19.02 -9.94 -12.88
CA ALA A 143 18.41 -9.17 -11.79
C ALA A 143 17.66 -10.03 -10.75
N TRP A 144 17.90 -11.34 -10.72
CA TRP A 144 17.25 -12.25 -9.77
C TRP A 144 17.55 -11.90 -8.30
N PRO A 145 18.80 -11.57 -7.91
CA PRO A 145 19.08 -11.14 -6.53
C PRO A 145 18.30 -9.88 -6.13
N GLN A 146 18.17 -8.92 -7.05
CA GLN A 146 17.41 -7.68 -6.85
C GLN A 146 15.91 -7.94 -6.71
N LEU A 147 15.37 -8.90 -7.48
CA LEU A 147 13.99 -9.36 -7.30
C LEU A 147 13.80 -10.02 -5.93
N CYS A 148 14.72 -10.89 -5.50
CA CYS A 148 14.67 -11.53 -4.18
C CYS A 148 14.72 -10.50 -3.04
N PHE A 149 15.48 -9.42 -3.21
CA PHE A 149 15.48 -8.30 -2.27
C PHE A 149 14.09 -7.66 -2.14
N LEU A 150 13.42 -7.35 -3.25
CA LEU A 150 12.06 -6.81 -3.24
C LEU A 150 11.05 -7.79 -2.64
N ALA A 151 11.10 -9.06 -3.04
CA ALA A 151 10.23 -10.10 -2.51
C ALA A 151 10.31 -10.19 -0.97
N LYS A 152 11.53 -10.19 -0.42
CA LYS A 152 11.74 -10.18 1.04
C LYS A 152 11.12 -8.96 1.73
N ILE A 153 11.18 -7.78 1.10
CA ILE A 153 10.55 -6.55 1.64
C ILE A 153 9.03 -6.72 1.69
N TYR A 154 8.42 -7.18 0.61
CA TYR A 154 6.96 -7.35 0.53
C TYR A 154 6.45 -8.43 1.48
N GLU A 155 7.17 -9.55 1.61
CA GLU A 155 6.81 -10.61 2.56
C GLU A 155 6.95 -10.15 4.01
N ARG A 156 8.02 -9.41 4.34
CA ARG A 156 8.18 -8.82 5.66
C ARG A 156 7.07 -7.82 5.97
N TRP A 157 6.69 -6.99 5.00
CA TRP A 157 5.59 -6.05 5.13
C TRP A 157 4.25 -6.78 5.37
N CYS A 158 3.99 -7.86 4.65
CA CYS A 158 2.82 -8.71 4.90
C CYS A 158 2.84 -9.30 6.32
N ASN A 159 3.99 -9.83 6.76
CA ASN A 159 4.15 -10.41 8.10
C ASN A 159 3.94 -9.37 9.22
N ARG A 160 4.51 -8.16 9.07
CA ARG A 160 4.34 -7.04 10.01
C ARG A 160 2.88 -6.74 10.28
N TYR A 161 2.05 -6.85 9.24
CA TYR A 161 0.62 -6.55 9.30
C TYR A 161 -0.28 -7.78 9.36
N SER A 162 0.29 -8.97 9.61
CA SER A 162 -0.45 -10.23 9.70
C SER A 162 -1.34 -10.49 8.47
N LEU A 163 -0.89 -10.07 7.29
CA LEU A 163 -1.59 -10.30 6.03
C LEU A 163 -1.28 -11.71 5.52
N ALA A 164 -2.32 -12.49 5.24
CA ALA A 164 -2.16 -13.80 4.63
C ALA A 164 -1.71 -13.66 3.18
N PHE A 165 -0.60 -14.30 2.81
CA PHE A 165 -0.11 -14.29 1.43
C PHE A 165 0.33 -15.68 0.97
N GLN A 166 0.36 -15.87 -0.34
CA GLN A 166 0.86 -17.05 -1.01
C GLN A 166 1.86 -16.63 -2.09
N ARG A 167 3.01 -17.31 -2.12
CA ARG A 167 4.02 -17.11 -3.16
C ARG A 167 3.81 -18.08 -4.32
N ALA A 168 4.04 -17.61 -5.53
CA ALA A 168 4.13 -18.42 -6.73
C ALA A 168 5.38 -18.04 -7.53
N LEU A 169 6.01 -19.02 -8.17
CA LEU A 169 7.17 -18.83 -9.04
C LEU A 169 6.83 -19.31 -10.44
N LEU A 170 7.25 -18.57 -11.46
CA LEU A 170 7.12 -18.99 -12.85
C LEU A 170 8.38 -19.74 -13.27
N TRP A 171 8.27 -21.04 -13.54
CA TRP A 171 9.39 -21.90 -13.92
C TRP A 171 9.25 -22.42 -15.34
N THR A 172 10.36 -22.46 -16.06
CA THR A 172 10.49 -23.35 -17.21
C THR A 172 10.77 -24.76 -16.69
N PRO A 173 9.91 -25.76 -16.95
CA PRO A 173 10.13 -27.12 -16.49
C PRO A 173 11.48 -27.65 -16.96
N LYS A 174 12.31 -28.16 -16.03
CA LYS A 174 13.50 -28.92 -16.41
C LYS A 174 13.05 -30.27 -17.00
N PRO A 175 13.67 -30.73 -18.11
CA PRO A 175 13.50 -32.12 -18.52
C PRO A 175 13.99 -33.04 -17.40
N ALA A 176 13.32 -34.19 -17.22
CA ALA A 176 13.74 -35.20 -16.27
C ALA A 176 15.18 -35.64 -16.52
N ASP A 177 15.93 -36.00 -15.47
CA ASP A 177 17.33 -36.43 -15.60
C ASP A 177 17.46 -37.58 -16.61
N GLY A 178 18.33 -37.39 -17.60
CA GLY A 178 18.55 -38.35 -18.69
C GLY A 178 17.61 -38.23 -19.90
N ALA A 179 16.59 -37.37 -19.85
CA ALA A 179 15.73 -37.09 -21.01
C ALA A 179 16.43 -36.13 -21.99
N LYS A 180 16.38 -36.43 -23.30
CA LYS A 180 16.82 -35.49 -24.33
C LYS A 180 15.99 -34.21 -24.21
N ALA A 181 16.66 -33.05 -24.19
CA ALA A 181 15.99 -31.77 -24.18
C ALA A 181 14.99 -31.71 -25.36
N PRO A 182 13.71 -31.43 -25.12
CA PRO A 182 12.72 -31.36 -26.19
C PRO A 182 13.12 -30.25 -27.17
N ARG A 183 12.85 -30.45 -28.47
CA ARG A 183 13.19 -29.48 -29.52
C ARG A 183 12.52 -28.11 -29.31
N ILE A 184 11.38 -28.11 -28.62
CA ILE A 184 10.67 -26.91 -28.15
C ILE A 184 10.55 -27.08 -26.63
N PRO A 185 11.12 -26.18 -25.82
CA PRO A 185 10.96 -26.24 -24.38
C PRO A 185 9.48 -26.09 -24.00
N PRO A 186 8.99 -26.81 -22.99
CA PRO A 186 7.63 -26.62 -22.51
C PRO A 186 7.44 -25.16 -22.04
N PRO A 187 6.22 -24.61 -22.19
CA PRO A 187 5.94 -23.26 -21.74
C PRO A 187 6.19 -23.15 -20.23
N PRO A 188 6.64 -21.98 -19.74
CA PRO A 188 6.77 -21.76 -18.31
C PRO A 188 5.43 -21.89 -17.59
N ASP A 189 5.44 -22.44 -16.39
CA ASP A 189 4.24 -22.64 -15.58
C ASP A 189 4.42 -22.14 -14.15
N TRP A 190 3.32 -21.71 -13.54
CA TRP A 190 3.28 -21.18 -12.19
C TRP A 190 3.24 -22.34 -11.18
N VAL A 191 4.25 -22.38 -10.33
CA VAL A 191 4.35 -23.34 -9.24
C VAL A 191 4.24 -22.64 -7.89
N TYR A 192 3.78 -23.38 -6.88
CA TYR A 192 3.62 -22.90 -5.50
C TYR A 192 4.60 -23.62 -4.56
N PRO A 193 5.91 -23.32 -4.66
CA PRO A 193 6.92 -24.02 -3.89
C PRO A 193 6.89 -23.62 -2.42
N ARG A 194 7.18 -24.59 -1.55
CA ARG A 194 7.50 -24.37 -0.13
C ARG A 194 9.02 -24.29 0.03
N VAL A 195 9.61 -23.22 -0.48
CA VAL A 195 11.06 -22.96 -0.36
C VAL A 195 11.24 -21.63 0.35
N ASP A 196 12.07 -21.60 1.39
CA ASP A 196 12.35 -20.39 2.16
C ASP A 196 13.41 -19.51 1.50
N GLU A 197 14.45 -20.11 0.90
CA GLU A 197 15.60 -19.42 0.29
C GLU A 197 15.44 -19.31 -1.23
N LEU A 198 15.03 -18.12 -1.70
CA LEU A 198 14.83 -17.86 -3.14
C LEU A 198 16.13 -17.68 -3.94
N LEU A 199 17.23 -17.29 -3.28
CA LEU A 199 18.49 -16.98 -3.95
C LEU A 199 19.17 -18.21 -4.55
N ASP A 200 18.99 -19.37 -3.93
CA ASP A 200 19.69 -20.60 -4.27
C ASP A 200 18.93 -21.48 -5.28
N LEU A 201 17.79 -21.00 -5.79
CA LEU A 201 16.96 -21.74 -6.72
C LEU A 201 17.66 -21.97 -8.07
N GLN A 202 17.75 -23.26 -8.46
CA GLN A 202 18.32 -23.70 -9.72
C GLN A 202 17.36 -24.68 -10.44
N PRO A 203 16.74 -24.30 -11.57
CA PRO A 203 17.01 -23.11 -12.36
C PRO A 203 16.37 -21.86 -11.75
N THR A 204 16.91 -20.69 -12.09
CA THR A 204 16.35 -19.41 -11.66
C THR A 204 14.95 -19.21 -12.26
N PRO A 205 13.93 -18.89 -11.45
CA PRO A 205 12.60 -18.56 -11.95
C PRO A 205 12.57 -17.34 -12.88
N LEU A 206 11.60 -17.34 -13.79
CA LEU A 206 11.34 -16.22 -14.71
C LEU A 206 10.58 -15.08 -14.03
N ALA A 207 9.77 -15.39 -13.02
CA ALA A 207 8.98 -14.41 -12.29
C ALA A 207 8.68 -14.90 -10.87
N TYR A 208 8.38 -13.95 -9.99
CA TYR A 208 7.84 -14.18 -8.65
C TYR A 208 6.49 -13.48 -8.55
N ALA A 209 5.50 -14.12 -7.95
CA ALA A 209 4.23 -13.48 -7.62
C ALA A 209 3.93 -13.66 -6.14
N ILE A 210 3.45 -12.59 -5.51
CA ILE A 210 2.87 -12.62 -4.17
C ILE A 210 1.39 -12.28 -4.26
N GLN A 211 0.55 -13.24 -3.88
CA GLN A 211 -0.90 -13.09 -3.82
C GLN A 211 -1.29 -12.85 -2.37
N ILE A 212 -1.80 -11.66 -2.06
CA ILE A 212 -2.06 -11.20 -0.69
C ILE A 212 -3.57 -11.11 -0.50
N SER A 213 -4.07 -11.71 0.57
CA SER A 213 -5.47 -11.62 0.98
C SER A 213 -5.66 -10.46 1.96
N GLY A 214 -6.76 -9.73 1.82
CA GLY A 214 -7.11 -8.59 2.67
C GLY A 214 -7.84 -7.52 1.87
N GLU A 215 -8.65 -6.68 2.53
CA GLU A 215 -9.52 -5.73 1.82
C GLU A 215 -8.76 -4.49 1.37
N THR A 216 -8.24 -3.72 2.32
CA THR A 216 -7.73 -2.38 2.07
C THR A 216 -6.22 -2.35 1.88
N ARG A 217 -5.48 -2.86 2.88
CA ARG A 217 -4.03 -2.69 2.97
C ARG A 217 -3.25 -3.23 1.76
N PRO A 218 -3.57 -4.41 1.19
CA PRO A 218 -2.85 -4.93 0.02
C PRO A 218 -2.87 -3.99 -1.19
N LEU A 219 -3.88 -3.11 -1.29
CA LEU A 219 -4.02 -2.17 -2.41
C LEU A 219 -2.98 -1.05 -2.37
N LEU A 220 -2.32 -0.81 -1.23
CA LEU A 220 -1.18 0.10 -1.14
C LEU A 220 -0.01 -0.33 -2.04
N LEU A 221 0.10 -1.64 -2.34
CA LEU A 221 1.14 -2.15 -3.26
C LEU A 221 0.93 -1.72 -4.72
N SER A 222 -0.16 -1.02 -5.04
CA SER A 222 -0.27 -0.31 -6.32
C SER A 222 0.87 0.71 -6.49
N ALA A 223 1.42 1.23 -5.38
CA ALA A 223 2.63 2.06 -5.36
C ALA A 223 3.80 1.38 -6.06
N GLU A 224 3.85 0.06 -6.03
CA GLU A 224 4.98 -0.72 -6.53
C GLU A 224 4.83 -1.05 -8.02
N HIS A 225 3.66 -0.75 -8.64
CA HIS A 225 3.43 -0.93 -10.06
C HIS A 225 4.38 -0.05 -10.89
N GLY A 226 5.32 -0.67 -11.60
CA GLY A 226 6.30 0.03 -12.42
C GLY A 226 7.65 -0.67 -12.52
N VAL A 227 8.66 0.05 -12.99
CA VAL A 227 10.05 -0.43 -13.09
C VAL A 227 10.85 0.05 -11.88
N HIS A 228 11.54 -0.89 -11.25
CA HIS A 228 12.46 -0.68 -10.15
C HIS A 228 13.87 -0.79 -10.68
N ARG A 229 14.61 0.33 -10.66
CA ARG A 229 16.00 0.39 -11.12
C ARG A 229 16.95 0.30 -9.95
N PHE A 230 17.75 -0.75 -9.92
CA PHE A 230 18.86 -0.92 -9.00
C PHE A 230 20.11 -0.33 -9.61
N VAL A 231 20.79 0.55 -8.89
CA VAL A 231 22.00 1.25 -9.36
C VAL A 231 23.17 0.88 -8.46
N GLU A 232 24.13 0.16 -9.04
CA GLU A 232 25.37 -0.29 -8.38
C GLU A 232 26.57 0.16 -9.23
N GLY A 233 27.18 1.29 -8.83
CA GLY A 233 28.24 1.92 -9.62
C GLY A 233 27.75 2.33 -11.01
N SER A 234 28.37 1.79 -12.06
CA SER A 234 28.01 2.04 -13.47
C SER A 234 26.96 1.06 -14.02
N GLN A 235 26.60 0.02 -13.25
CA GLN A 235 25.64 -1.00 -13.67
C GLN A 235 24.24 -0.68 -13.18
N ALA A 236 23.25 -1.07 -13.98
CA ALA A 236 21.84 -0.99 -13.60
C ALA A 236 21.14 -2.33 -13.84
N ALA A 237 20.49 -2.84 -12.81
CA ALA A 237 19.60 -3.99 -12.90
C ALA A 237 18.15 -3.51 -12.79
N LEU A 238 17.25 -4.12 -13.56
CA LEU A 238 15.84 -3.72 -13.60
C LEU A 238 14.97 -4.87 -13.08
N VAL A 239 13.99 -4.55 -12.26
CA VAL A 239 12.89 -5.45 -11.89
C VAL A 239 11.59 -4.76 -12.24
N ARG A 240 10.73 -5.41 -13.02
CA ARG A 240 9.41 -4.87 -13.38
C ARG A 240 8.37 -5.47 -12.46
N ALA A 241 7.53 -4.61 -11.90
CA ALA A 241 6.51 -4.99 -10.93
C ALA A 241 5.13 -4.67 -11.49
N LEU A 242 4.29 -5.69 -11.67
CA LEU A 242 2.91 -5.60 -12.14
C LEU A 242 1.97 -5.82 -10.96
N PHE A 243 1.24 -4.77 -10.60
CA PHE A 243 0.17 -4.84 -9.59
C PHE A 243 -1.19 -5.11 -10.22
N THR A 244 -2.00 -5.96 -9.58
CA THR A 244 -3.41 -6.16 -9.91
C THR A 244 -4.26 -6.23 -8.63
N ALA A 245 -5.39 -5.52 -8.63
CA ALA A 245 -6.31 -5.43 -7.51
C ALA A 245 -7.37 -6.53 -7.47
N ASN A 246 -7.20 -7.71 -8.10
CA ASN A 246 -8.29 -8.71 -8.22
C ASN A 246 -7.86 -10.14 -7.86
N PRO A 247 -8.26 -10.69 -6.70
CA PRO A 247 -8.10 -12.11 -6.42
C PRO A 247 -9.44 -12.85 -6.33
N ARG A 248 -10.47 -12.47 -7.12
CA ARG A 248 -11.76 -13.22 -7.13
C ARG A 248 -11.58 -14.69 -7.56
N SER A 249 -10.52 -15.02 -8.30
CA SER A 249 -10.00 -16.37 -8.50
C SER A 249 -8.51 -16.37 -8.15
N ARG A 250 -8.08 -17.20 -7.20
CA ARG A 250 -6.66 -17.40 -6.90
C ARG A 250 -5.87 -17.99 -8.08
N ASP A 251 -6.58 -18.45 -9.12
CA ASP A 251 -6.07 -19.47 -10.05
C ASP A 251 -5.64 -18.96 -11.43
N VAL A 252 -5.59 -17.65 -11.70
CA VAL A 252 -5.15 -17.20 -13.04
C VAL A 252 -4.10 -16.12 -12.94
N LEU A 253 -2.90 -16.54 -12.52
CA LEU A 253 -1.69 -15.81 -12.87
C LEU A 253 -1.54 -15.85 -14.41
N PRO A 254 -1.14 -14.75 -15.06
CA PRO A 254 -1.05 -14.71 -16.51
C PRO A 254 0.02 -15.68 -17.04
N GLU A 255 -0.23 -16.28 -18.20
CA GLU A 255 0.79 -16.96 -18.99
C GLU A 255 1.92 -15.99 -19.34
N TRP A 256 3.13 -16.53 -19.54
CA TRP A 256 4.34 -15.74 -19.80
C TRP A 256 4.16 -14.69 -20.91
N GLU A 257 3.61 -15.07 -22.06
CA GLU A 257 3.42 -14.16 -23.20
C GLU A 257 2.50 -12.97 -22.87
N LYS A 258 1.41 -13.23 -22.12
CA LYS A 258 0.49 -12.18 -21.67
C LYS A 258 1.13 -11.30 -20.60
N LEU A 259 1.90 -11.90 -19.70
CA LEU A 259 2.63 -11.18 -18.68
C LEU A 259 3.61 -10.19 -19.33
N GLU A 260 4.44 -10.63 -20.28
CA GLU A 260 5.41 -9.77 -20.98
C GLU A 260 4.76 -8.56 -21.64
N ALA A 261 3.58 -8.75 -22.25
CA ALA A 261 2.82 -7.67 -22.89
C ALA A 261 2.28 -6.63 -21.88
N GLN A 262 2.00 -7.05 -20.64
CA GLN A 262 1.45 -6.21 -19.58
C GLN A 262 2.51 -5.51 -18.72
N LEU A 263 3.80 -5.88 -18.86
CA LEU A 263 4.83 -5.34 -17.99
C LEU A 263 4.99 -3.83 -18.14
N PRO A 264 4.97 -3.08 -17.03
CA PRO A 264 5.12 -1.64 -17.09
C PRO A 264 6.53 -1.25 -17.53
N LYS A 265 6.62 -0.07 -18.15
CA LYS A 265 7.87 0.48 -18.70
C LYS A 265 8.35 1.72 -17.93
N THR A 266 7.49 2.33 -17.13
CA THR A 266 7.77 3.57 -16.40
C THR A 266 8.56 3.27 -15.13
N GLU A 267 9.68 3.96 -14.93
CA GLU A 267 10.47 3.88 -13.70
C GLU A 267 9.72 4.54 -12.54
N VAL A 268 9.54 3.79 -11.45
CA VAL A 268 8.83 4.26 -10.24
C VAL A 268 9.73 4.27 -9.01
N ARG A 269 10.75 3.41 -8.97
CA ARG A 269 11.73 3.35 -7.89
C ARG A 269 13.15 3.36 -8.43
N ARG A 270 14.01 4.12 -7.76
CA ARG A 270 15.46 4.00 -7.89
C ARG A 270 16.06 3.54 -6.58
N ILE A 271 16.69 2.38 -6.61
CA ILE A 271 17.25 1.71 -5.44
C ILE A 271 18.76 1.72 -5.59
N ARG A 272 19.45 2.20 -4.55
CA ARG A 272 20.91 2.16 -4.43
C ARG A 272 21.23 1.23 -3.25
N PRO A 273 21.54 -0.05 -3.51
CA PRO A 273 21.91 -0.99 -2.47
C PRO A 273 23.12 -0.51 -1.67
N GLY A 274 23.19 -0.93 -0.41
CA GLY A 274 24.40 -0.78 0.39
C GLY A 274 25.55 -1.63 -0.13
N SER A 275 26.78 -1.24 0.19
CA SER A 275 27.97 -2.05 -0.12
C SER A 275 28.02 -3.36 0.66
N THR A 276 27.32 -3.44 1.80
CA THR A 276 27.16 -4.64 2.62
C THR A 276 25.73 -4.71 3.13
N ASP A 277 25.29 -5.92 3.53
CA ASP A 277 23.98 -6.14 4.18
C ASP A 277 23.81 -5.29 5.45
N THR A 278 24.91 -4.92 6.10
CA THR A 278 24.91 -4.09 7.32
C THR A 278 24.92 -2.58 7.04
N ALA A 279 25.56 -2.15 5.95
CA ALA A 279 25.69 -0.73 5.61
C ALA A 279 24.35 -0.11 5.20
N GLY A 280 23.44 -0.93 4.67
CA GLY A 280 22.15 -0.46 4.21
C GLY A 280 22.25 0.46 2.99
N GLY A 281 21.12 0.81 2.39
CA GLY A 281 21.08 1.54 1.13
C GLY A 281 20.10 2.71 1.15
N SER A 282 19.73 3.17 -0.05
CA SER A 282 18.68 4.17 -0.22
C SER A 282 17.71 3.81 -1.33
N VAL A 283 16.47 4.25 -1.18
CA VAL A 283 15.42 4.15 -2.19
C VAL A 283 14.83 5.54 -2.41
N GLU A 284 14.58 5.84 -3.68
CA GLU A 284 13.94 7.06 -4.15
C GLU A 284 12.68 6.69 -4.92
N ASP A 285 11.52 7.21 -4.53
CA ASP A 285 10.33 7.21 -5.37
C ASP A 285 10.48 8.28 -6.44
N MET A 286 10.40 7.89 -7.71
CA MET A 286 10.58 8.84 -8.81
C MET A 286 9.36 9.74 -9.04
N ARG A 287 8.19 9.37 -8.49
CA ARG A 287 6.92 10.11 -8.65
C ARG A 287 6.71 11.09 -7.51
N THR A 288 7.00 10.66 -6.27
CA THR A 288 6.83 11.52 -5.08
C THR A 288 8.11 12.28 -4.70
N GLY A 289 9.27 11.92 -5.26
CA GLY A 289 10.57 12.45 -4.87
C GLY A 289 11.04 11.99 -3.47
N THR A 290 10.28 11.13 -2.79
CA THR A 290 10.60 10.69 -1.43
C THR A 290 11.85 9.82 -1.44
N ARG A 291 12.80 10.16 -0.57
CA ARG A 291 14.06 9.42 -0.40
C ARG A 291 14.13 8.82 1.00
N VAL A 292 14.25 7.50 1.06
CA VAL A 292 14.35 6.74 2.31
C VAL A 292 15.71 6.04 2.34
N ARG A 293 16.42 6.19 3.46
CA ARG A 293 17.59 5.36 3.77
C ARG A 293 17.14 4.18 4.60
N TYR A 294 17.73 3.02 4.35
CA TYR A 294 17.48 1.80 5.11
C TYR A 294 18.80 1.22 5.60
N GLY A 295 18.81 0.67 6.81
CA GLY A 295 19.98 0.01 7.41
C GLY A 295 19.94 -1.51 7.26
N GLY A 296 20.74 -2.23 8.05
CA GLY A 296 20.75 -3.70 8.07
C GLY A 296 19.42 -4.36 8.45
N GLY A 297 18.49 -3.61 9.04
CA GLY A 297 17.09 -4.02 9.24
C GLY A 297 16.29 -4.14 7.94
N GLY A 298 16.83 -3.71 6.79
CA GLY A 298 16.16 -3.68 5.48
C GLY A 298 15.22 -2.50 5.30
N LEU A 299 14.67 -2.36 4.09
CA LEU A 299 13.77 -1.26 3.73
C LEU A 299 12.40 -1.43 4.40
N GLU A 300 11.95 -0.37 5.07
CA GLU A 300 10.57 -0.26 5.56
C GLU A 300 9.68 0.36 4.49
N LEU A 301 8.67 -0.38 4.06
CA LEU A 301 7.84 0.00 2.93
C LEU A 301 6.89 1.16 3.27
N ASP A 302 6.44 1.27 4.53
CA ASP A 302 5.45 2.26 4.96
C ASP A 302 5.89 3.70 4.70
N SER A 303 7.18 3.98 4.89
CA SER A 303 7.83 5.27 4.59
C SER A 303 7.78 5.67 3.11
N LEU A 304 7.49 4.71 2.23
CA LEU A 304 7.32 4.93 0.79
C LEU A 304 5.86 4.86 0.34
N LEU A 305 5.03 4.06 1.02
CA LEU A 305 3.61 3.90 0.70
C LEU A 305 2.77 5.10 1.11
N GLU A 306 3.03 5.69 2.27
CA GLU A 306 2.25 6.83 2.75
C GLU A 306 2.42 8.08 1.86
N PRO A 307 3.63 8.50 1.47
CA PRO A 307 3.82 9.58 0.51
C PRO A 307 3.15 9.31 -0.85
N TRP A 308 3.23 8.07 -1.32
CA TRP A 308 2.53 7.66 -2.55
C TRP A 308 1.02 7.79 -2.43
N MET A 309 0.45 7.29 -1.33
CA MET A 309 -0.98 7.38 -1.05
C MET A 309 -1.43 8.85 -1.04
N ASN A 310 -0.69 9.72 -0.35
CA ASN A 310 -0.96 11.16 -0.33
C ASN A 310 -0.88 11.77 -1.73
N TRP A 311 0.20 11.48 -2.48
CA TRP A 311 0.36 11.97 -3.85
C TRP A 311 -0.78 11.48 -4.76
N ARG A 312 -1.22 10.22 -4.62
CA ARG A 312 -2.31 9.67 -5.43
C ARG A 312 -3.67 10.29 -5.10
N VAL A 313 -3.92 10.62 -3.84
CA VAL A 313 -5.20 11.21 -3.40
C VAL A 313 -5.29 12.71 -3.70
N PHE A 314 -4.17 13.43 -3.63
CA PHE A 314 -4.13 14.89 -3.72
C PHE A 314 -3.39 15.46 -4.93
N GLY A 315 -2.45 14.71 -5.52
CA GLY A 315 -1.54 15.18 -6.57
C GLY A 315 -2.11 15.07 -7.98
N GLU A 316 -3.10 14.21 -8.23
CA GLU A 316 -3.76 14.13 -9.56
C GLU A 316 -4.57 15.39 -9.91
N THR A 317 -4.73 16.35 -9.00
CA THR A 317 -5.39 17.64 -9.24
C THR A 317 -4.45 18.80 -9.60
N GLU A 318 -3.13 18.58 -9.66
CA GLU A 318 -2.15 19.65 -10.02
C GLU A 318 -1.72 19.62 -11.50
N GLU A 319 -2.23 18.71 -12.32
CA GLU A 319 -2.06 18.74 -13.78
C GLU A 319 -3.43 18.86 -14.47
N ASP A 320 -3.88 20.10 -14.67
CA ASP A 320 -4.75 20.56 -15.76
C ASP A 320 -4.49 22.07 -16.00
#